data_AF-A0A3D4Z3F8-F1
#
_entry.id   AF-A0A3D4Z3F8-F1
#
_cell.length_a   1.000
_cell.length_b   1.000
_cell.length_c   1.000
_cell.angle_alpha   90.00
_cell.angle_beta   90.00
_cell.angle_gamma   90.00
#
_symmetry.space_group_name_H-M   'P 1'
#
loop_
_entity.id
_entity.type
_entity.pdbx_description
1 polymer ?
#
loop_
_entity_poly.entity_id
_entity_poly.type
_entity_poly.pdbx_seq_one_letter_code
_entity_poly.pdbx_strand_id
1 'polypeptide(L)'
;MEFPEAIARYSREHRLSLQDAAQVFLQILVLRHLSESRARFMGGTALVLGYGNPRFSEDVDLSQVSDPIALKPGLVKTAAEIEGWFSCPVKLTPPKKDGRTWRLTLRLGRAESIALHVDSQPYRAYSTQPLILQYPSIPGFVVEAMSLDEIMAEKLMAVAYRRYLGGRDLFDLWFHVLRNSEIDSRFQSIRGYVAKKLRERMLAYSDFHQRLTARLSPSTSLTRAELEWKRYLPSDLQKASIFKEIVTACGRIPGFF
;
A
#
# COMPACT_ATOMS: atom_id res chain seq x y z
N MET A 1 0.08 -26.08 13.43
CA MET A 1 -0.60 -26.00 12.12
C MET A 1 0.47 -25.80 11.08
N GLU A 2 0.39 -26.51 9.97
CA GLU A 2 1.32 -26.34 8.86
C GLU A 2 0.71 -25.39 7.83
N PHE A 3 1.48 -24.42 7.36
CA PHE A 3 1.02 -23.53 6.28
C PHE A 3 1.01 -24.29 4.95
N PRO A 4 0.09 -23.98 4.02
CA PRO A 4 0.13 -24.51 2.66
C PRO A 4 1.52 -24.39 2.01
N GLU A 5 1.95 -25.40 1.25
CA GLU A 5 3.29 -25.42 0.62
C GLU A 5 3.55 -24.20 -0.28
N ALA A 6 2.50 -23.65 -0.90
CA ALA A 6 2.58 -22.39 -1.65
C ALA A 6 3.17 -21.24 -0.81
N ILE A 7 2.75 -21.13 0.46
CA ILE A 7 3.20 -20.10 1.39
C ILE A 7 4.62 -20.38 1.87
N ALA A 8 4.92 -21.65 2.19
CA ALA A 8 6.27 -22.05 2.60
C ALA A 8 7.29 -21.78 1.47
N ARG A 9 6.92 -22.06 0.22
CA ARG A 9 7.73 -21.74 -0.96
C ARG A 9 7.94 -20.24 -1.12
N TYR A 10 6.88 -19.44 -1.09
CA TYR A 10 7.00 -17.98 -1.21
C TYR A 10 7.85 -17.36 -0.09
N SER A 11 7.69 -17.84 1.15
CA SER A 11 8.50 -17.44 2.30
C SER A 11 9.99 -17.66 2.06
N ARG A 12 10.39 -18.83 1.52
CA ARG A 12 11.79 -19.13 1.19
C ARG A 12 12.32 -18.29 0.03
N GLU A 13 11.55 -18.17 -1.05
CA GLU A 13 11.92 -17.40 -2.26
C GLU A 13 12.15 -15.91 -1.94
N HIS A 14 11.32 -15.34 -1.06
CA HIS A 14 11.34 -13.91 -0.74
C HIS A 14 11.96 -13.58 0.63
N ARG A 15 12.47 -14.58 1.36
CA ARG A 15 13.06 -14.43 2.72
C ARG A 15 12.12 -13.73 3.71
N LEU A 16 10.84 -14.07 3.64
CA LEU A 16 9.78 -13.56 4.53
C LEU A 16 9.49 -14.55 5.64
N SER A 17 8.93 -14.07 6.76
CA SER A 17 8.31 -14.98 7.73
C SER A 17 7.12 -15.72 7.09
N LEU A 18 6.74 -16.88 7.63
CA LEU A 18 5.55 -17.60 7.15
C LEU A 18 4.27 -16.77 7.31
N GLN A 19 4.18 -15.96 8.37
CA GLN A 19 3.04 -15.08 8.59
C GLN A 19 2.98 -13.95 7.55
N ASP A 20 4.11 -13.33 7.19
CA ASP A 20 4.15 -12.31 6.14
C ASP A 20 3.87 -12.90 4.76
N ALA A 21 4.42 -14.08 4.47
CA ALA A 21 4.12 -14.80 3.23
C ALA A 21 2.63 -15.18 3.15
N ALA A 22 2.01 -15.57 4.27
CA ALA A 22 0.57 -15.80 4.35
C ALA A 22 -0.24 -14.50 4.20
N GLN A 23 0.21 -13.38 4.76
CA GLN A 23 -0.41 -12.07 4.54
C GLN A 23 -0.43 -11.73 3.04
N VAL A 24 0.70 -11.90 2.35
CA VAL A 24 0.79 -11.69 0.90
C VAL A 24 -0.15 -12.63 0.15
N PHE A 25 -0.25 -13.89 0.56
CA PHE A 25 -1.22 -14.83 -0.01
C PHE A 25 -2.67 -14.33 0.12
N LEU A 26 -3.06 -13.82 1.29
CA LEU A 26 -4.40 -13.23 1.47
C LEU A 26 -4.63 -12.03 0.55
N GLN A 27 -3.63 -11.16 0.41
CA GLN A 27 -3.68 -10.00 -0.50
C GLN A 27 -3.85 -10.43 -1.95
N ILE A 28 -3.12 -11.45 -2.39
CA ILE A 28 -3.23 -12.02 -3.74
C ILE A 28 -4.64 -12.54 -4.00
N LEU A 29 -5.24 -13.28 -3.06
CA LEU A 29 -6.59 -13.80 -3.22
C LEU A 29 -7.64 -12.68 -3.26
N VAL A 30 -7.53 -11.66 -2.41
CA VAL A 30 -8.40 -10.47 -2.46
C VAL A 30 -8.29 -9.80 -3.84
N LEU A 31 -7.06 -9.54 -4.29
CA LEU A 31 -6.82 -8.87 -5.57
C LEU A 31 -7.34 -9.68 -6.76
N ARG A 32 -7.22 -11.01 -6.72
CA ARG A 32 -7.77 -11.88 -7.77
C ARG A 32 -9.28 -11.79 -7.84
N HIS A 33 -9.98 -11.93 -6.72
CA HIS A 33 -11.45 -11.91 -6.70
C HIS A 33 -12.04 -10.50 -6.91
N LEU A 34 -11.23 -9.46 -6.77
CA LEU A 34 -11.61 -8.08 -7.07
C LEU A 34 -11.10 -7.58 -8.43
N SER A 35 -10.34 -8.38 -9.17
CA SER A 35 -9.74 -7.99 -10.46
C SER A 35 -10.78 -7.65 -11.54
N GLU A 36 -11.94 -8.31 -11.51
CA GLU A 36 -13.05 -8.07 -12.43
C GLU A 36 -13.90 -6.84 -12.05
N SER A 37 -13.63 -6.22 -10.90
CA SER A 37 -14.36 -5.04 -10.44
C SER A 37 -13.88 -3.77 -11.16
N ARG A 38 -14.63 -2.67 -10.99
CA ARG A 38 -14.19 -1.34 -11.45
C ARG A 38 -13.18 -0.66 -10.51
N ALA A 39 -12.83 -1.30 -9.39
CA ALA A 39 -11.84 -0.77 -8.47
C ALA A 39 -10.45 -0.71 -9.14
N ARG A 40 -9.59 0.20 -8.66
CA ARG A 40 -8.19 0.28 -9.10
C ARG A 40 -7.27 0.11 -7.92
N PHE A 41 -6.37 -0.86 -8.03
CA PHE A 41 -5.40 -1.18 -7.00
C PHE A 41 -4.37 -0.05 -6.85
N MET A 42 -4.00 0.29 -5.63
CA MET A 42 -3.05 1.38 -5.38
C MET A 42 -2.31 1.18 -4.05
N GLY A 43 -1.64 2.24 -3.60
CA GLY A 43 -1.08 2.29 -2.26
C GLY A 43 0.16 1.42 -2.09
N GLY A 44 0.42 1.04 -0.84
CA GLY A 44 1.70 0.41 -0.48
C GLY A 44 1.88 -0.96 -1.11
N THR A 45 0.82 -1.75 -1.19
CA THR A 45 0.88 -3.14 -1.66
C THR A 45 1.01 -3.20 -3.18
N ALA A 46 0.47 -2.21 -3.91
CA ALA A 46 0.74 -2.06 -5.34
C ALA A 46 2.23 -1.80 -5.61
N LEU A 47 2.87 -0.96 -4.79
CA LEU A 47 4.32 -0.70 -4.90
C LEU A 47 5.15 -1.98 -4.70
N VAL A 48 4.78 -2.80 -3.72
CA VAL A 48 5.49 -4.04 -3.39
C VAL A 48 5.29 -5.10 -4.47
N LEU A 49 4.03 -5.41 -4.80
CA LEU A 49 3.70 -6.51 -5.72
C LEU A 49 3.88 -6.14 -7.20
N GLY A 50 3.79 -4.86 -7.55
CA GLY A 50 3.77 -4.39 -8.94
C GLY A 50 4.95 -3.55 -9.39
N TYR A 51 5.62 -2.87 -8.46
CA TYR A 51 6.68 -1.90 -8.78
C TYR A 51 8.02 -2.22 -8.12
N GLY A 52 8.17 -3.41 -7.52
CA GLY A 52 9.44 -3.91 -6.99
C GLY A 52 9.93 -3.23 -5.72
N ASN A 53 9.04 -2.59 -4.96
CA ASN A 53 9.40 -2.00 -3.68
C ASN A 53 9.71 -3.11 -2.66
N PRO A 54 10.89 -3.13 -2.02
CA PRO A 54 11.35 -4.28 -1.23
C PRO A 54 10.75 -4.35 0.18
N ARG A 55 9.99 -3.33 0.60
CA ARG A 55 9.39 -3.33 1.95
C ARG A 55 8.18 -4.24 2.05
N PHE A 56 7.80 -4.59 3.26
CA PHE A 56 6.53 -5.24 3.54
C PHE A 56 5.36 -4.24 3.51
N SER A 57 4.17 -4.72 3.16
CA SER A 57 2.91 -3.96 3.15
C SER A 57 1.78 -4.88 3.60
N GLU A 58 0.93 -4.40 4.51
CA GLU A 58 -0.05 -5.26 5.21
C GLU A 58 -1.46 -5.17 4.60
N ASP A 59 -1.87 -4.00 4.11
CA ASP A 59 -3.26 -3.72 3.70
C ASP A 59 -3.44 -3.82 2.17
N VAL A 60 -4.69 -3.81 1.68
CA VAL A 60 -5.00 -3.62 0.24
C VAL A 60 -5.74 -2.32 0.08
N ASP A 61 -5.18 -1.38 -0.68
CA ASP A 61 -5.80 -0.08 -0.97
C ASP A 61 -6.44 -0.08 -2.37
N LEU A 62 -7.70 0.33 -2.47
CA LEU A 62 -8.48 0.43 -3.70
C LEU A 62 -9.00 1.85 -3.92
N SER A 63 -8.93 2.33 -5.15
CA SER A 63 -9.59 3.56 -5.60
C SER A 63 -10.74 3.27 -6.56
N GLN A 64 -11.52 4.30 -6.92
CA GLN A 64 -12.72 4.18 -7.76
C GLN A 64 -13.83 3.31 -7.17
N VAL A 65 -13.94 3.29 -5.83
CA VAL A 65 -14.99 2.56 -5.12
C VAL A 65 -15.96 3.55 -4.49
N SER A 66 -17.02 3.89 -5.24
CA SER A 66 -18.08 4.79 -4.75
C SER A 66 -18.98 4.10 -3.73
N ASP A 67 -19.34 2.84 -3.98
CA ASP A 67 -20.08 1.99 -3.06
C ASP A 67 -19.20 0.84 -2.56
N PRO A 68 -18.68 0.92 -1.32
CA PRO A 68 -17.87 -0.15 -0.73
C PRO A 68 -18.60 -1.48 -0.56
N ILE A 69 -19.94 -1.51 -0.54
CA ILE A 69 -20.72 -2.74 -0.45
C ILE A 69 -20.57 -3.58 -1.73
N ALA A 70 -20.29 -2.94 -2.87
CA ALA A 70 -20.02 -3.63 -4.13
C ALA A 70 -18.78 -4.56 -4.08
N LEU A 71 -17.88 -4.38 -3.11
CA LEU A 71 -16.73 -5.28 -2.90
C LEU A 71 -17.13 -6.61 -2.23
N LYS A 72 -18.26 -6.64 -1.51
CA LYS A 72 -18.66 -7.79 -0.68
C LYS A 72 -18.70 -9.12 -1.42
N PRO A 73 -19.25 -9.25 -2.64
CA PRO A 73 -19.28 -10.53 -3.35
C PRO A 73 -17.89 -11.12 -3.59
N GLY A 74 -16.92 -10.30 -4.01
CA GLY A 74 -15.53 -10.73 -4.20
C GLY A 74 -14.84 -11.09 -2.89
N LEU A 75 -15.12 -10.33 -1.81
CA LEU A 75 -14.58 -10.62 -0.48
C LEU A 75 -15.15 -11.91 0.13
N VAL A 76 -16.42 -12.24 -0.15
CA VAL A 76 -17.02 -13.52 0.26
C VAL A 76 -16.37 -14.70 -0.48
N LYS A 77 -16.16 -14.58 -1.80
CA LYS A 77 -15.42 -15.60 -2.58
C LYS A 77 -13.99 -15.77 -2.05
N THR A 78 -13.33 -14.65 -1.72
CA THR A 78 -12.00 -14.65 -1.12
C THR A 78 -11.98 -15.40 0.21
N ALA A 79 -12.93 -15.11 1.11
CA ALA A 79 -13.01 -15.80 2.40
C ALA A 79 -13.18 -17.31 2.22
N ALA A 80 -14.15 -17.74 1.41
CA ALA A 80 -14.41 -19.15 1.16
C ALA A 80 -13.19 -19.89 0.60
N GLU A 81 -12.43 -19.24 -0.29
CA GLU A 81 -11.22 -19.84 -0.83
C GLU A 81 -10.09 -19.92 0.21
N ILE A 82 -9.86 -18.87 1.01
CA ILE A 82 -8.89 -18.93 2.10
C ILE A 82 -9.23 -20.10 3.05
N GLU A 83 -10.51 -20.29 3.39
CA GLU A 83 -10.95 -21.43 4.21
C GLU A 83 -10.59 -22.76 3.56
N GLY A 84 -10.73 -22.90 2.24
CA GLY A 84 -10.32 -24.09 1.49
C GLY A 84 -8.82 -24.36 1.53
N TRP A 85 -7.98 -23.33 1.43
CA TRP A 85 -6.51 -23.48 1.50
C TRP A 85 -6.00 -23.82 2.89
N PHE A 86 -6.54 -23.17 3.93
CA PHE A 86 -6.04 -23.31 5.29
C PHE A 86 -6.80 -24.33 6.13
N SER A 87 -7.97 -24.79 5.68
CA SER A 87 -8.92 -25.56 6.49
C SER A 87 -9.25 -24.86 7.82
N CYS A 88 -9.30 -23.53 7.80
CA CYS A 88 -9.43 -22.65 8.96
C CYS A 88 -10.51 -21.61 8.74
N PRO A 89 -11.28 -21.22 9.78
CA PRO A 89 -12.37 -20.27 9.61
C PRO A 89 -11.86 -18.86 9.31
N VAL A 90 -12.57 -18.17 8.42
CA VAL A 90 -12.30 -16.78 8.03
C VAL A 90 -13.50 -15.91 8.35
N LYS A 91 -13.27 -14.89 9.18
CA LYS A 91 -14.29 -13.88 9.50
C LYS A 91 -14.18 -12.69 8.56
N LEU A 92 -15.19 -12.46 7.74
CA LEU A 92 -15.39 -11.20 7.01
C LEU A 92 -16.15 -10.21 7.90
N THR A 93 -15.46 -9.19 8.39
CA THR A 93 -16.08 -8.11 9.19
C THR A 93 -16.49 -6.97 8.25
N PRO A 94 -17.76 -6.56 8.26
CA PRO A 94 -18.22 -5.43 7.45
C PRO A 94 -17.56 -4.13 7.88
N PRO A 95 -17.52 -3.13 7.00
CA PRO A 95 -16.86 -1.87 7.29
C PRO A 95 -17.55 -1.09 8.41
N LYS A 96 -16.76 -0.29 9.14
CA LYS A 96 -17.25 0.60 10.22
C LYS A 96 -18.05 1.79 9.64
N LYS A 97 -18.44 2.76 10.47
CA LYS A 97 -19.36 3.88 10.13
C LYS A 97 -19.05 4.66 8.84
N ASP A 98 -17.81 4.68 8.34
CA ASP A 98 -17.44 5.32 7.07
C ASP A 98 -17.63 4.43 5.83
N GLY A 99 -17.93 3.14 6.04
CA GLY A 99 -18.22 2.14 5.04
C GLY A 99 -17.01 1.63 4.28
N ARG A 100 -15.77 2.09 4.52
CA ARG A 100 -14.69 1.97 3.53
C ARG A 100 -13.61 0.92 3.80
N THR A 101 -13.47 0.47 5.04
CA THR A 101 -12.47 -0.53 5.45
C THR A 101 -13.12 -1.87 5.76
N TRP A 102 -12.97 -2.84 4.88
CA TRP A 102 -13.33 -4.23 5.17
C TRP A 102 -12.19 -4.92 5.93
N ARG A 103 -12.52 -5.94 6.73
CA ARG A 103 -11.50 -6.75 7.42
C ARG A 103 -11.76 -8.23 7.25
N LEU A 104 -10.80 -8.95 6.68
CA LEU A 104 -10.74 -10.41 6.65
C LEU A 104 -9.85 -10.88 7.80
N THR A 105 -10.34 -11.77 8.65
CA THR A 105 -9.55 -12.38 9.74
C THR A 105 -9.54 -13.89 9.59
N LEU A 106 -8.40 -14.44 9.18
CA LEU A 106 -8.10 -15.87 9.18
C LEU A 106 -7.69 -16.29 10.60
N ARG A 107 -8.36 -17.29 11.19
CA ARG A 107 -8.03 -17.81 12.51
C ARG A 107 -7.26 -19.12 12.39
N LEU A 108 -5.96 -19.08 12.66
CA LEU A 108 -5.05 -20.24 12.63
C LEU A 108 -5.11 -21.05 13.94
N GLY A 109 -5.68 -20.50 15.01
CA GLY A 109 -5.84 -21.19 16.27
C GLY A 109 -6.64 -20.37 17.28
N ARG A 110 -6.66 -20.80 18.56
CA ARG A 110 -7.38 -20.08 19.62
C ARG A 110 -6.87 -18.65 19.84
N ALA A 111 -5.57 -18.42 19.70
CA ALA A 111 -4.93 -17.12 19.94
C ALA A 111 -4.17 -16.57 18.73
N GLU A 112 -4.12 -17.31 17.61
CA GLU A 112 -3.36 -16.92 16.42
C GLU A 112 -4.30 -16.58 15.27
N SER A 113 -4.12 -15.39 14.69
CA SER A 113 -4.90 -14.93 13.55
C SER A 113 -4.11 -14.00 12.65
N ILE A 114 -4.39 -14.06 11.36
CA ILE A 114 -3.89 -13.13 10.36
C ILE A 114 -5.06 -12.24 9.94
N ALA A 115 -4.85 -10.92 9.96
CA ALA A 115 -5.87 -9.95 9.59
C ALA A 115 -5.41 -9.10 8.41
N LEU A 116 -6.27 -9.02 7.40
CA LEU A 116 -6.09 -8.18 6.24
C LEU A 116 -7.18 -7.09 6.20
N HIS A 117 -6.76 -5.83 6.13
CA HIS A 117 -7.66 -4.74 5.81
C HIS A 117 -7.72 -4.53 4.30
N VAL A 118 -8.92 -4.28 3.80
CA VAL A 118 -9.18 -3.86 2.43
C VAL A 118 -9.82 -2.48 2.50
N ASP A 119 -9.00 -1.47 2.24
CA ASP A 119 -9.37 -0.07 2.28
C ASP A 119 -9.79 0.42 0.89
N SER A 120 -10.84 1.23 0.86
CA SER A 120 -11.40 1.73 -0.39
C SER A 120 -11.65 3.23 -0.34
N GLN A 121 -11.39 3.91 -1.46
CA GLN A 121 -11.67 5.33 -1.62
C GLN A 121 -12.48 5.61 -2.89
N PRO A 122 -13.37 6.61 -2.87
CA PRO A 122 -14.23 6.93 -4.02
C PRO A 122 -13.48 7.70 -5.12
N TYR A 123 -12.29 8.19 -4.82
CA TYR A 123 -11.49 9.04 -5.71
C TYR A 123 -11.06 8.29 -6.98
N ARG A 124 -10.99 9.04 -8.08
CA ARG A 124 -10.62 8.51 -9.40
C ARG A 124 -9.12 8.18 -9.46
N ALA A 125 -8.81 7.06 -10.12
CA ALA A 125 -7.48 6.83 -10.69
C ALA A 125 -7.44 7.50 -12.08
N TYR A 126 -6.58 8.48 -12.26
CA TYR A 126 -6.46 9.23 -13.51
C TYR A 126 -5.63 8.49 -14.56
N SER A 127 -4.72 7.63 -14.13
CA SER A 127 -3.88 6.79 -14.95
C SER A 127 -3.77 5.42 -14.30
N THR A 128 -3.99 4.38 -15.11
CA THR A 128 -3.85 3.00 -14.67
C THR A 128 -2.86 2.25 -15.55
N GLN A 129 -2.36 1.14 -15.04
CA GLN A 129 -1.57 0.17 -15.76
C GLN A 129 -1.91 -1.25 -15.28
N PRO A 130 -1.93 -2.24 -16.19
CA PRO A 130 -2.11 -3.62 -15.80
C PRO A 130 -0.87 -4.12 -15.05
N LEU A 131 -1.09 -4.81 -13.94
CA LEU A 131 -0.06 -5.56 -13.22
C LEU A 131 -0.40 -7.05 -13.31
N ILE A 132 0.58 -7.86 -13.69
CA ILE A 132 0.46 -9.32 -13.66
C ILE A 132 0.92 -9.79 -12.28
N LEU A 133 -0.01 -10.25 -11.46
CA LEU A 133 0.29 -10.78 -10.13
C LEU A 133 0.42 -12.29 -10.19
N GLN A 134 1.41 -12.80 -9.47
CA GLN A 134 1.71 -14.22 -9.39
C GLN A 134 2.04 -14.60 -7.95
N TYR A 135 1.65 -15.80 -7.56
CA TYR A 135 2.01 -16.41 -6.29
C TYR A 135 2.11 -17.93 -6.53
N PRO A 136 3.02 -18.66 -5.86
CA PRO A 136 3.09 -20.11 -5.96
C PRO A 136 1.72 -20.78 -5.90
N SER A 137 1.44 -21.67 -6.85
CA SER A 137 0.17 -22.42 -6.95
C SER A 137 -1.09 -21.59 -7.24
N ILE A 138 -0.96 -20.28 -7.50
CA ILE A 138 -2.03 -19.41 -8.00
C ILE A 138 -1.71 -19.05 -9.46
N PRO A 139 -2.58 -19.37 -10.45
CA PRO A 139 -2.39 -18.92 -11.82
C PRO A 139 -2.25 -17.40 -11.89
N GLY A 140 -1.34 -16.92 -12.73
CA GLY A 140 -1.14 -15.49 -12.92
C GLY A 140 -2.41 -14.80 -13.42
N PHE A 141 -2.70 -13.62 -12.88
CA PHE A 141 -3.86 -12.82 -13.26
C PHE A 141 -3.50 -11.34 -13.34
N VAL A 142 -4.31 -10.59 -14.09
CA VAL A 142 -4.12 -9.15 -14.27
C VAL A 142 -4.97 -8.38 -13.28
N VAL A 143 -4.39 -7.35 -12.67
CA VAL A 143 -5.15 -6.31 -11.95
C VAL A 143 -4.87 -4.94 -12.54
N GLU A 144 -5.90 -4.11 -12.63
CA GLU A 144 -5.74 -2.71 -12.99
C GLU A 144 -5.27 -1.91 -11.77
N ALA A 145 -4.06 -1.38 -11.81
CA ALA A 145 -3.48 -0.57 -10.74
C ALA A 145 -3.27 0.88 -11.18
N MET A 146 -3.32 1.80 -10.23
CA MET A 146 -2.91 3.19 -10.42
C MET A 146 -1.44 3.25 -10.84
N SER A 147 -1.10 4.14 -11.77
CA SER A 147 0.28 4.30 -12.25
C SER A 147 1.23 4.74 -11.14
N LEU A 148 2.52 4.45 -11.29
CA LEU A 148 3.52 4.74 -10.26
C LEU A 148 3.55 6.22 -9.86
N ASP A 149 3.52 7.12 -10.84
CA ASP A 149 3.58 8.57 -10.58
C ASP A 149 2.31 9.07 -9.86
N GLU A 150 1.14 8.50 -10.15
CA GLU A 150 -0.08 8.85 -9.44
C GLU A 150 -0.08 8.27 -8.01
N ILE A 151 0.48 7.08 -7.79
CA ILE A 151 0.71 6.55 -6.43
C ILE A 151 1.67 7.46 -5.66
N MET A 152 2.73 7.97 -6.28
CA MET A 152 3.65 8.92 -5.65
C MET A 152 2.94 10.24 -5.29
N ALA A 153 2.03 10.72 -6.14
CA ALA A 153 1.19 11.87 -5.80
C ALA A 153 0.32 11.59 -4.56
N GLU A 154 -0.31 10.42 -4.45
CA GLU A 154 -1.06 10.02 -3.25
C GLU A 154 -0.16 9.90 -2.01
N LYS A 155 1.10 9.49 -2.16
CA LYS A 155 2.09 9.49 -1.07
C LYS A 155 2.40 10.90 -0.58
N LEU A 156 2.57 11.86 -1.49
CA LEU A 156 2.75 13.27 -1.11
C LEU A 156 1.51 13.84 -0.41
N MET A 157 0.31 13.51 -0.89
CA MET A 157 -0.94 13.84 -0.20
C MET A 157 -0.98 13.24 1.20
N ALA A 158 -0.55 11.98 1.37
CA ALA A 158 -0.47 11.33 2.66
C ALA A 158 0.53 12.02 3.61
N VAL A 159 1.72 12.38 3.14
CA VAL A 159 2.72 13.12 3.92
C VAL A 159 2.14 14.45 4.41
N ALA A 160 1.49 15.22 3.54
CA ALA A 160 0.90 16.50 3.92
C ALA A 160 -0.25 16.36 4.94
N TYR A 161 -1.19 15.43 4.69
CA TYR A 161 -2.49 15.42 5.35
C TYR A 161 -2.70 14.36 6.43
N ARG A 162 -1.86 13.32 6.53
CA ARG A 162 -1.98 12.34 7.63
C ARG A 162 -1.73 12.99 8.98
N ARG A 163 -2.21 12.37 10.05
CA ARG A 163 -1.98 12.86 11.43
C ARG A 163 -0.50 12.83 11.82
N TYR A 164 0.28 11.89 11.28
CA TYR A 164 1.70 11.73 11.56
C TYR A 164 2.49 11.50 10.26
N LEU A 165 3.80 11.71 10.32
CA LEU A 165 4.72 11.40 9.24
C LEU A 165 5.00 9.89 9.21
N GLY A 166 4.59 9.22 8.13
CA GLY A 166 4.80 7.78 7.94
C GLY A 166 6.19 7.51 7.37
N GLY A 167 7.01 6.72 8.07
CA GLY A 167 8.35 6.35 7.59
C GLY A 167 8.30 5.54 6.29
N ARG A 168 7.25 4.73 6.10
CA ARG A 168 7.01 3.99 4.86
C ARG A 168 6.71 4.90 3.67
N ASP A 169 6.04 6.03 3.88
CA ASP A 169 5.73 6.98 2.79
C ASP A 169 7.00 7.71 2.33
N LEU A 170 7.90 8.06 3.26
CA LEU A 170 9.22 8.61 2.94
C LEU A 170 10.08 7.60 2.16
N PHE A 171 10.08 6.34 2.60
CA PHE A 171 10.79 5.28 1.89
C PHE A 171 10.28 5.11 0.46
N ASP A 172 8.96 5.08 0.26
CA ASP A 172 8.35 4.91 -1.06
C ASP A 172 8.75 6.06 -2.01
N LEU A 173 8.70 7.30 -1.53
CA LEU A 173 9.10 8.49 -2.30
C LEU A 173 10.59 8.46 -2.65
N TRP A 174 11.44 8.08 -1.72
CA TRP A 174 12.87 7.97 -2.01
C TRP A 174 13.16 6.83 -3.00
N PHE A 175 12.56 5.65 -2.79
CA PHE A 175 12.83 4.47 -3.60
C PHE A 175 12.35 4.62 -5.03
N HIS A 176 11.16 5.19 -5.24
CA HIS A 176 10.60 5.33 -6.58
C HIS A 176 10.92 6.66 -7.25
N VAL A 177 11.29 7.71 -6.51
CA VAL A 177 11.53 9.04 -7.11
C VAL A 177 12.95 9.49 -6.86
N LEU A 178 13.32 9.76 -5.60
CA LEU A 178 14.51 10.55 -5.28
C LEU A 178 15.84 9.85 -5.52
N ARG A 179 15.86 8.51 -5.62
CA ARG A 179 17.09 7.75 -5.92
C ARG A 179 17.42 7.64 -7.41
N ASN A 180 16.54 8.13 -8.28
CA ASN A 180 16.72 8.06 -9.74
C ASN A 180 17.41 9.32 -10.27
N SER A 181 18.06 9.25 -11.43
CA SER A 181 18.73 10.41 -12.05
C SER A 181 17.75 11.43 -12.68
N GLU A 182 16.54 11.01 -13.03
CA GLU A 182 15.56 11.81 -13.78
C GLU A 182 14.52 12.53 -12.88
N ILE A 183 14.95 12.97 -11.69
CA ILE A 183 14.08 13.49 -10.62
C ILE A 183 13.14 14.60 -11.09
N ASP A 184 13.66 15.59 -11.83
CA ASP A 184 12.87 16.76 -12.27
C ASP A 184 11.71 16.39 -13.19
N SER A 185 12.00 15.55 -14.20
CA SER A 185 10.99 15.08 -15.14
C SER A 185 9.90 14.27 -14.44
N ARG A 186 10.30 13.47 -13.45
CA ARG A 186 9.37 12.66 -12.67
C ARG A 186 8.47 13.52 -11.80
N PHE A 187 9.01 14.54 -11.13
CA PHE A 187 8.20 15.49 -10.36
C PHE A 187 7.29 16.36 -11.25
N GLN A 188 7.62 16.60 -12.52
CA GLN A 188 6.69 17.24 -13.46
C GLN A 188 5.41 16.42 -13.63
N SER A 189 5.53 15.11 -13.86
CA SER A 189 4.39 14.19 -13.95
C SER A 189 3.62 14.11 -12.63
N ILE A 190 4.32 13.89 -11.52
CA ILE A 190 3.72 13.76 -10.17
C ILE A 190 2.96 15.03 -9.78
N ARG A 191 3.49 16.23 -10.05
CA ARG A 191 2.79 17.52 -9.82
C ARG A 191 1.45 17.59 -10.53
N GLY A 192 1.39 17.14 -11.78
CA GLY A 192 0.15 17.09 -12.55
C GLY A 192 -0.92 16.25 -11.85
N TYR A 193 -0.54 15.11 -11.27
CA TYR A 193 -1.46 14.28 -10.48
C TYR A 193 -1.81 14.90 -9.14
N VAL A 194 -0.86 15.49 -8.40
CA VAL A 194 -1.14 16.21 -7.15
C VAL A 194 -2.18 17.30 -7.38
N ALA A 195 -2.03 18.12 -8.43
CA ALA A 195 -3.00 19.16 -8.77
C ALA A 195 -4.41 18.59 -9.06
N LYS A 196 -4.51 17.46 -9.76
CA LYS A 196 -5.78 16.77 -10.01
C LYS A 196 -6.41 16.27 -8.70
N LYS A 197 -5.63 15.64 -7.83
CA LYS A 197 -6.08 15.10 -6.53
C LYS A 197 -6.52 16.20 -5.56
N LEU A 198 -5.81 17.32 -5.53
CA LEU A 198 -6.20 18.50 -4.73
C LEU A 198 -7.55 19.04 -5.20
N ARG A 199 -7.73 19.20 -6.52
CA ARG A 199 -9.00 19.65 -7.10
C ARG A 199 -10.15 18.71 -6.77
N GLU A 200 -9.96 17.41 -6.93
CA GLU A 200 -10.97 16.39 -6.63
C GLU A 200 -11.39 16.41 -5.16
N ARG A 201 -10.46 16.72 -4.25
CA ARG A 201 -10.68 16.79 -2.80
C ARG A 201 -11.06 18.19 -2.30
N MET A 202 -11.21 19.16 -3.20
CA MET A 202 -11.48 20.57 -2.87
C MET A 202 -10.44 21.18 -1.91
N LEU A 203 -9.17 20.81 -2.09
CA LEU A 203 -8.04 21.28 -1.29
C LEU A 203 -7.25 22.35 -2.05
N ALA A 204 -6.81 23.38 -1.34
CA ALA A 204 -6.00 24.45 -1.92
C ALA A 204 -4.54 24.00 -2.09
N TYR A 205 -3.92 24.39 -3.20
CA TYR A 205 -2.50 24.12 -3.45
C TYR A 205 -1.59 24.74 -2.39
N SER A 206 -1.91 25.96 -1.94
CA SER A 206 -1.15 26.66 -0.89
C SER A 206 -1.18 25.92 0.44
N ASP A 207 -2.34 25.40 0.86
CA ASP A 207 -2.47 24.58 2.08
C ASP A 207 -1.67 23.28 1.97
N PHE A 208 -1.73 22.60 0.81
CA PHE A 208 -0.92 21.42 0.56
C PHE A 208 0.58 21.72 0.68
N HIS A 209 1.05 22.77 0.00
CA HIS A 209 2.46 23.16 0.00
C HIS A 209 2.95 23.53 1.41
N GLN A 210 2.16 24.30 2.15
CA GLN A 210 2.45 24.68 3.53
C GLN A 210 2.56 23.44 4.42
N ARG A 211 1.61 22.50 4.33
CA ARG A 211 1.60 21.26 5.12
C ARG A 211 2.75 20.35 4.77
N LEU A 212 3.05 20.20 3.48
CA LEU A 212 4.16 19.40 2.99
C LEU A 212 5.49 19.95 3.51
N THR A 213 5.69 21.26 3.40
CA THR A 213 6.87 21.98 3.91
C THR A 213 7.01 21.81 5.42
N ALA A 214 5.92 22.02 6.17
CA ALA A 214 5.93 21.85 7.62
C ALA A 214 6.25 20.40 8.02
N ARG A 215 5.67 19.41 7.34
CA ARG A 215 5.88 17.99 7.66
C ARG A 215 7.31 17.54 7.39
N LEU A 216 7.93 18.05 6.33
CA LEU A 216 9.29 17.67 5.92
C LEU A 216 10.37 18.61 6.49
N SER A 217 9.98 19.52 7.37
CA SER A 217 10.88 20.36 8.15
C SER A 217 11.82 19.54 9.04
N PRO A 218 13.09 19.95 9.21
CA PRO A 218 14.00 19.36 10.20
C PRO A 218 13.49 19.37 11.65
N SER A 219 12.53 20.25 11.98
CA SER A 219 11.93 20.32 13.31
C SER A 219 10.82 19.29 13.57
N THR A 220 10.39 18.54 12.54
CA THR A 220 9.33 17.54 12.68
C THR A 220 9.81 16.33 13.47
N SER A 221 9.02 15.90 14.46
CA SER A 221 9.30 14.66 15.20
C SER A 221 9.26 13.45 14.26
N LEU A 222 10.34 12.67 14.27
CA LEU A 222 10.50 11.46 13.45
C LEU A 222 10.20 10.17 14.22
N THR A 223 9.88 10.23 15.50
CA THR A 223 9.73 9.04 16.36
C THR A 223 8.76 8.02 15.79
N ARG A 224 7.60 8.47 15.29
CA ARG A 224 6.63 7.55 14.66
C ARG A 224 7.10 7.04 13.30
N ALA A 225 7.77 7.88 12.53
CA ALA A 225 8.33 7.49 11.24
C ALA A 225 9.39 6.39 11.40
N GLU A 226 10.27 6.52 12.40
CA GLU A 226 11.29 5.51 12.74
C GLU A 226 10.70 4.18 13.19
N LEU A 227 9.61 4.21 13.96
CA LEU A 227 8.91 2.98 14.36
C LEU A 227 8.31 2.25 13.15
N GLU A 228 7.68 2.98 12.23
CA GLU A 228 7.17 2.37 11.01
C GLU A 228 8.29 1.89 10.09
N TRP A 229 9.38 2.65 9.99
CA TRP A 229 10.56 2.28 9.24
C TRP A 229 11.08 0.91 9.68
N LYS A 230 11.29 0.72 11.00
CA LYS A 230 11.73 -0.57 11.56
C LYS A 230 10.71 -1.69 11.40
N ARG A 231 9.42 -1.38 11.37
CA ARG A 231 8.36 -2.38 11.21
C ARG A 231 8.28 -2.91 9.78
N TYR A 232 8.34 -2.04 8.78
CA TYR A 232 7.99 -2.41 7.41
C TYR A 232 9.18 -2.73 6.53
N LEU A 233 10.39 -2.25 6.85
CA LEU A 233 11.53 -2.40 5.95
C LEU A 233 12.36 -3.65 6.27
N PRO A 234 13.00 -4.26 5.26
CA PRO A 234 13.97 -5.33 5.46
C PRO A 234 15.09 -4.91 6.43
N SER A 235 15.60 -5.86 7.23
CA SER A 235 16.56 -5.58 8.30
C SER A 235 17.85 -4.90 7.83
N ASP A 236 18.31 -5.20 6.61
CA ASP A 236 19.45 -4.58 5.95
C ASP A 236 19.23 -3.10 5.60
N LEU A 237 17.97 -2.70 5.41
CA LEU A 237 17.55 -1.32 5.17
C LEU A 237 17.15 -0.57 6.45
N GLN A 238 17.10 -1.22 7.62
CA GLN A 238 16.70 -0.58 8.88
C GLN A 238 17.80 0.30 9.54
N LYS A 239 18.93 0.52 8.86
CA LYS A 239 20.06 1.29 9.40
C LYS A 239 19.68 2.77 9.59
N ALA A 240 20.06 3.34 10.75
CA ALA A 240 19.78 4.74 11.08
C ALA A 240 20.41 5.73 10.08
N SER A 241 21.58 5.38 9.51
CA SER A 241 22.24 6.19 8.47
C SER A 241 21.38 6.29 7.20
N ILE A 242 20.81 5.17 6.74
CA ILE A 242 19.91 5.13 5.57
C ILE A 242 18.66 5.96 5.87
N PHE A 243 18.05 5.79 7.05
CA PHE A 243 16.88 6.57 7.41
C PHE A 243 17.15 8.09 7.38
N LYS A 244 18.28 8.53 7.96
CA LYS A 244 18.69 9.93 7.96
C LYS A 244 18.93 10.47 6.55
N GLU A 245 19.55 9.68 5.68
CA GLU A 245 19.74 10.04 4.26
C GLU A 245 18.40 10.26 3.56
N ILE A 246 17.45 9.33 3.73
CA ILE A 246 16.12 9.44 3.13
C ILE A 246 15.35 10.65 3.64
N VAL A 247 15.34 10.88 4.95
CA VAL A 247 14.68 12.06 5.53
C VAL A 247 15.29 13.34 4.95
N THR A 248 16.62 13.40 4.85
CA THR A 248 17.33 14.55 4.26
C THR A 248 16.96 14.76 2.80
N ALA A 249 16.90 13.69 2.01
CA ALA A 249 16.50 13.76 0.60
C ALA A 249 15.03 14.21 0.46
N CYS A 250 14.13 13.67 1.28
CA CYS A 250 12.72 14.05 1.29
C CYS A 250 12.51 15.51 1.71
N GLY A 251 13.37 16.07 2.57
CA GLY A 251 13.33 17.49 2.93
C GLY A 251 13.44 18.45 1.74
N ARG A 252 13.92 17.99 0.58
CA ARG A 252 14.01 18.78 -0.66
C ARG A 252 12.72 18.77 -1.49
N ILE A 253 11.79 17.85 -1.21
CA ILE A 253 10.54 17.68 -1.96
C ILE A 253 9.75 18.99 -2.10
N PRO A 254 9.59 19.83 -1.05
CA PRO A 254 8.85 21.08 -1.19
C PRO A 254 9.38 22.03 -2.27
N GLY A 255 10.67 21.97 -2.61
CA GLY A 255 11.26 22.80 -3.67
C GLY A 255 10.84 22.41 -5.09
N PHE A 256 10.21 21.24 -5.26
CA PHE A 256 9.65 20.83 -6.56
C PHE A 256 8.22 21.31 -6.78
N PHE A 257 7.57 21.91 -5.77
CA PHE A 257 6.18 22.37 -5.76
C PHE A 257 6.09 23.87 -5.51
#